data_AF-A0A9E4J3Q8-F1
#
_entry.id   AF-A0A9E4J3Q8-F1
#
_cell.length_a   1.000
_cell.length_b   1.000
_cell.length_c   1.000
_cell.angle_alpha   90.00
_cell.angle_beta   90.00
_cell.angle_gamma   90.00
#
_symmetry.space_group_name_H-M   'P 1'
#
loop_
_entity.id
_entity.type
_entity.pdbx_description
1 polymer ?
#
loop_
_entity_poly.entity_id
_entity_poly.type
_entity_poly.pdbx_seq_one_letter_code
_entity_poly.pdbx_strand_id
1 'polypeptide(L)'
;MNERTPFTFKKHLPGLGGLAVLLLAVVETVNAVSAPARAPSEADWQAASQTIRSAFRPGDLIVAAPAWADPVMRLHLGDLVSVDMATRLDAAAYGRVWEVTQRGARAPEATGRVVFESRHGNLTVRRLERTPAEVKFDFVAAWQQARVSRQAGGAEVPCALGPDRIQCPDFGWNSVKPAVLEIDFGLREALYAQPVGGANLVIAYDDVPMGRRLTVAAGLHHVWLRKAGEGKVNLEVFVGDRSLGRIQVGNRSAWSPHDFDTTDFVGQRQMVKFIISTDNPFSRHFGFAAEARS
;
A
#
# COMPACT_ATOMS: atom_id res chain seq x y z
N MET A 1 72.56 -33.53 0.01
CA MET A 1 72.22 -32.47 0.99
C MET A 1 70.96 -31.78 0.49
N ASN A 2 69.81 -32.09 1.09
CA ASN A 2 68.53 -31.43 0.81
C ASN A 2 67.86 -31.20 2.17
N GLU A 3 67.96 -29.97 2.67
CA GLU A 3 67.35 -29.54 3.93
C GLU A 3 65.82 -29.57 3.79
N ARG A 4 65.16 -30.49 4.50
CA ARG A 4 63.72 -30.47 4.69
C ARG A 4 63.41 -29.54 5.86
N THR A 5 63.00 -28.31 5.57
CA THR A 5 62.39 -27.42 6.56
C THR A 5 61.11 -28.04 7.13
N PRO A 6 60.96 -28.14 8.46
CA PRO A 6 59.73 -28.67 9.07
C PRO A 6 58.59 -27.67 8.93
N PHE A 7 57.49 -28.11 8.31
CA PHE A 7 56.21 -27.41 8.30
C PHE A 7 55.64 -27.38 9.74
N THR A 8 55.79 -26.26 10.44
CA THR A 8 55.09 -26.01 11.70
C THR A 8 53.61 -25.72 11.43
N PHE A 9 52.76 -26.70 11.68
CA PHE A 9 51.31 -26.52 11.77
C PHE A 9 50.99 -25.58 12.94
N LYS A 10 50.69 -24.31 12.66
CA LYS A 10 50.07 -23.42 13.65
C LYS A 10 48.71 -24.00 14.02
N LYS A 11 48.60 -24.53 15.25
CA LYS A 11 47.30 -24.85 15.87
C LYS A 11 46.50 -23.56 16.01
N HIS A 12 45.68 -23.23 15.01
CA HIS A 12 44.68 -22.20 15.15
C HIS A 12 43.71 -22.65 16.26
N LEU A 13 43.65 -21.88 17.36
CA LEU A 13 42.72 -22.10 18.45
C LEU A 13 41.29 -22.22 17.89
N PRO A 14 40.62 -23.39 18.00
CA PRO A 14 39.24 -23.54 17.52
C PRO A 14 38.18 -22.87 18.43
N GLY A 15 38.59 -22.01 19.37
CA GLY A 15 37.77 -21.66 20.54
C GLY A 15 36.63 -20.67 20.30
N LEU A 16 36.83 -19.63 19.49
CA LEU A 16 35.86 -18.52 19.38
C LEU A 16 34.73 -18.80 18.39
N GLY A 17 35.05 -19.38 17.22
CA GLY A 17 34.04 -19.73 16.22
C GLY A 17 33.09 -20.83 16.70
N GLY A 18 33.63 -21.88 17.34
CA GLY A 18 32.82 -22.98 17.88
C GLY A 18 31.86 -22.52 18.99
N LEU A 19 32.33 -21.67 19.91
CA LEU A 19 31.49 -21.13 20.97
C LEU A 19 30.37 -20.24 20.45
N ALA A 20 30.66 -19.37 19.46
CA ALA A 20 29.65 -18.52 18.84
C ALA A 20 28.54 -19.34 18.15
N VAL A 21 28.92 -20.41 17.43
CA VAL A 21 27.97 -21.33 16.79
C VAL A 21 27.12 -22.08 17.83
N LEU A 22 27.73 -22.57 18.92
CA LEU A 22 26.99 -23.23 20.00
C LEU A 22 26.01 -22.28 20.70
N LEU A 23 26.42 -21.05 20.99
CA LEU A 23 25.54 -20.03 21.58
C LEU A 23 24.37 -19.70 20.64
N LEU A 24 24.65 -19.51 19.34
CA LEU A 24 23.59 -19.31 18.35
C LEU A 24 22.62 -20.50 18.32
N ALA A 25 23.12 -21.74 18.32
CA ALA A 25 22.29 -22.94 18.33
C ALA A 25 21.40 -23.04 19.58
N VAL A 26 21.93 -22.68 20.75
CA VAL A 26 21.14 -22.61 21.99
C VAL A 26 20.07 -21.53 21.90
N VAL A 27 20.40 -20.33 21.42
CA VAL A 27 19.44 -19.23 21.26
C VAL A 27 18.33 -19.61 20.28
N GLU A 28 18.68 -20.19 19.13
CA GLU A 28 17.72 -20.67 18.14
C GLU A 28 16.84 -21.81 18.69
N THR A 29 17.40 -22.73 19.47
CA THR A 29 16.63 -23.81 20.12
C THR A 29 15.66 -23.25 21.14
N VAL A 30 16.10 -22.33 22.00
CA VAL A 30 15.24 -21.65 22.97
C VAL A 30 14.13 -20.87 22.25
N ASN A 31 14.43 -20.19 21.15
CA ASN A 31 13.44 -19.50 20.34
C ASN A 31 12.46 -20.49 19.70
N ALA A 32 12.93 -21.59 19.11
CA ALA A 32 12.09 -22.60 18.48
C ALA A 32 11.09 -23.25 19.46
N VAL A 33 11.52 -23.48 20.70
CA VAL A 33 10.67 -24.08 21.74
C VAL A 33 9.75 -23.04 22.40
N SER A 34 10.21 -21.81 22.63
CA SER A 34 9.44 -20.79 23.36
C SER A 34 8.55 -19.91 22.47
N ALA A 35 8.87 -19.74 21.18
CA ALA A 35 8.08 -18.91 20.27
C ALA A 35 6.65 -19.42 20.06
N PRO A 36 6.39 -20.75 19.92
CA PRO A 36 5.02 -21.27 19.83
C PRO A 36 4.19 -20.99 21.08
N ALA A 37 4.78 -21.08 22.27
CA ALA A 37 4.08 -20.76 23.53
C ALA A 37 3.70 -19.27 23.65
N ARG A 38 4.38 -18.40 22.90
CA ARG A 38 4.12 -16.96 22.80
C ARG A 38 3.32 -16.58 21.55
N ALA A 39 2.85 -17.56 20.79
CA ALA A 39 1.96 -17.33 19.66
C ALA A 39 0.51 -17.26 20.17
N PRO A 40 -0.34 -16.40 19.58
CA PRO A 40 -1.78 -16.45 19.80
C PRO A 40 -2.34 -17.84 19.51
N SER A 41 -3.12 -18.35 20.45
CA SER A 41 -3.88 -19.59 20.24
C SER A 41 -5.13 -19.35 19.38
N GLU A 42 -5.75 -20.40 18.88
CA GLU A 42 -7.08 -20.32 18.23
C GLU A 42 -8.11 -19.69 19.19
N ALA A 43 -8.09 -20.07 20.47
CA ALA A 43 -8.99 -19.52 21.48
C ALA A 43 -8.77 -18.01 21.70
N ASP A 44 -7.51 -17.54 21.62
CA ASP A 44 -7.18 -16.11 21.70
C ASP A 44 -7.86 -15.33 20.56
N TRP A 45 -7.75 -15.84 19.33
CA TRP A 45 -8.35 -15.23 18.15
C TRP A 45 -9.89 -15.26 18.19
N GLN A 46 -10.48 -16.37 18.63
CA GLN A 46 -11.92 -16.48 18.80
C GLN A 46 -12.44 -15.46 19.84
N ALA A 47 -11.79 -15.35 21.00
CA ALA A 47 -12.17 -14.38 22.03
C ALA A 47 -11.99 -12.91 21.57
N ALA A 48 -10.89 -12.62 20.88
CA ALA A 48 -10.64 -11.29 20.30
C ALA A 48 -11.68 -10.93 19.24
N SER A 49 -12.03 -11.87 18.35
CA SER A 49 -13.00 -11.63 17.29
C SER A 49 -14.42 -11.43 17.82
N GLN A 50 -14.84 -12.19 18.84
CA GLN A 50 -16.12 -11.99 19.53
C GLN A 50 -16.24 -10.59 20.13
N THR A 51 -15.14 -10.09 20.71
CA THR A 51 -15.08 -8.74 21.27
C THR A 51 -15.33 -7.69 20.18
N ILE A 52 -14.65 -7.79 19.03
CA ILE A 52 -14.85 -6.86 17.91
C ILE A 52 -16.28 -6.97 17.37
N ARG A 53 -16.77 -8.19 17.11
CA ARG A 53 -18.13 -8.44 16.58
C ARG A 53 -19.24 -7.80 17.42
N SER A 54 -19.09 -7.83 18.74
CA SER A 54 -20.09 -7.28 19.66
C SER A 54 -20.29 -5.76 19.55
N ALA A 55 -19.30 -5.03 19.02
CA ALA A 55 -19.28 -3.56 19.00
C ALA A 55 -18.91 -2.95 17.62
N PHE A 56 -18.68 -3.80 16.62
CA PHE A 56 -18.40 -3.39 15.24
C PHE A 56 -19.60 -2.65 14.65
N ARG A 57 -19.33 -1.65 13.81
CA ARG A 57 -20.34 -0.96 13.01
C ARG A 57 -19.86 -0.82 11.57
N PRO A 58 -20.78 -0.75 10.58
CA PRO A 58 -20.41 -0.35 9.23
C PRO A 58 -19.62 0.97 9.25
N GLY A 59 -18.51 1.01 8.52
CA GLY A 59 -17.57 2.15 8.52
C GLY A 59 -16.47 2.09 9.58
N ASP A 60 -16.42 1.07 10.43
CA ASP A 60 -15.24 0.78 11.25
C ASP A 60 -14.13 0.16 10.37
N LEU A 61 -12.86 0.47 10.67
CA LEU A 61 -11.70 -0.20 10.11
C LEU A 61 -11.20 -1.28 11.06
N ILE A 62 -10.76 -2.43 10.54
CA ILE A 62 -10.06 -3.46 11.31
C ILE A 62 -8.64 -3.63 10.75
N VAL A 63 -7.63 -3.54 11.62
CA VAL A 63 -6.21 -3.73 11.27
C VAL A 63 -5.52 -4.68 12.25
N ALA A 64 -4.52 -5.40 11.73
CA ALA A 64 -3.65 -6.25 12.54
C ALA A 64 -2.28 -5.60 12.75
N ALA A 65 -1.70 -5.81 13.93
CA ALA A 65 -0.32 -5.44 14.23
C ALA A 65 0.39 -6.61 14.93
N PRO A 66 1.54 -7.09 14.41
CA PRO A 66 2.24 -6.64 13.20
C PRO A 66 1.48 -6.98 11.91
N ALA A 67 1.80 -6.28 10.82
CA ALA A 67 1.05 -6.37 9.55
C ALA A 67 0.97 -7.80 8.97
N TRP A 68 1.97 -8.65 9.23
CA TRP A 68 1.95 -10.05 8.77
C TRP A 68 0.82 -10.88 9.37
N ALA A 69 0.19 -10.44 10.47
CA ALA A 69 -0.92 -11.14 11.12
C ALA A 69 -2.27 -10.88 10.43
N ASP A 70 -2.35 -10.00 9.43
CA ASP A 70 -3.59 -9.69 8.70
C ASP A 70 -4.29 -10.92 8.09
N PRO A 71 -3.60 -11.90 7.44
CA PRO A 71 -4.27 -13.11 6.94
C PRO A 71 -4.93 -13.95 8.04
N VAL A 72 -4.30 -14.03 9.22
CA VAL A 72 -4.87 -14.74 10.37
C VAL A 72 -6.07 -13.98 10.92
N MET A 73 -5.96 -12.66 11.07
CA MET A 73 -7.09 -11.81 11.47
C MET A 73 -8.28 -11.99 10.51
N ARG A 74 -8.06 -12.03 9.19
CA ARG A 74 -9.11 -12.25 8.18
C ARG A 74 -9.74 -13.64 8.23
N LEU A 75 -9.02 -14.66 8.70
CA LEU A 75 -9.62 -15.98 8.93
C LEU A 75 -10.76 -15.90 9.97
N HIS A 76 -10.64 -15.04 10.98
CA HIS A 76 -11.63 -14.90 12.06
C HIS A 76 -12.61 -13.73 11.91
N LEU A 77 -12.24 -12.69 11.15
CA LEU A 77 -12.99 -11.43 11.02
C LEU A 77 -13.28 -11.05 9.57
N GLY A 78 -12.97 -11.91 8.59
CA GLY A 78 -13.05 -11.59 7.16
C GLY A 78 -14.45 -11.23 6.68
N ASP A 79 -15.50 -11.75 7.32
CA ASP A 79 -16.89 -11.37 7.07
C ASP A 79 -17.24 -9.94 7.51
N LEU A 80 -16.43 -9.32 8.40
CA LEU A 80 -16.54 -7.90 8.75
C LEU A 80 -15.65 -7.00 7.88
N VAL A 81 -14.69 -7.58 7.16
CA VAL A 81 -13.73 -6.83 6.33
C VAL A 81 -14.25 -6.77 4.90
N SER A 82 -14.93 -5.67 4.56
CA SER A 82 -15.40 -5.42 3.19
C SER A 82 -14.25 -5.32 2.18
N VAL A 83 -14.58 -5.45 0.90
CA VAL A 83 -13.62 -5.22 -0.20
C VAL A 83 -13.03 -3.83 -0.07
N ASP A 84 -13.85 -2.78 0.02
CA ASP A 84 -13.42 -1.39 0.16
C ASP A 84 -12.45 -1.20 1.34
N MET A 85 -12.72 -1.86 2.48
CA MET A 85 -11.80 -1.84 3.62
C MET A 85 -10.47 -2.52 3.29
N ALA A 86 -10.51 -3.67 2.63
CA ALA A 86 -9.32 -4.42 2.25
C ALA A 86 -8.47 -3.68 1.19
N THR A 87 -9.12 -2.91 0.32
CA THR A 87 -8.52 -2.28 -0.86
C THR A 87 -8.32 -0.77 -0.74
N ARG A 88 -8.65 -0.19 0.43
CA ARG A 88 -8.56 1.24 0.74
C ARG A 88 -7.26 1.92 0.29
N LEU A 89 -7.38 3.19 -0.09
CA LEU A 89 -6.26 4.10 -0.32
C LEU A 89 -5.40 4.23 0.96
N ASP A 90 -6.04 4.57 2.07
CA ASP A 90 -5.46 4.64 3.40
C ASP A 90 -6.55 4.52 4.48
N ALA A 91 -6.20 4.78 5.74
CA ALA A 91 -7.13 4.68 6.86
C ALA A 91 -7.88 6.01 7.16
N ALA A 92 -7.58 7.12 6.50
CA ALA A 92 -7.98 8.45 6.94
C ALA A 92 -9.51 8.65 7.00
N ALA A 93 -10.26 8.03 6.10
CA ALA A 93 -11.73 8.08 6.07
C ALA A 93 -12.41 7.32 7.23
N TYR A 94 -11.66 6.53 8.01
CA TYR A 94 -12.20 5.72 9.10
C TYR A 94 -12.07 6.45 10.44
N GLY A 95 -13.22 6.78 11.03
CA GLY A 95 -13.29 7.45 12.34
C GLY A 95 -13.14 6.49 13.53
N ARG A 96 -13.37 5.19 13.31
CA ARG A 96 -13.25 4.13 14.31
C ARG A 96 -12.33 3.04 13.77
N VAL A 97 -11.26 2.75 14.50
CA VAL A 97 -10.27 1.73 14.11
C VAL A 97 -10.16 0.69 15.20
N TRP A 98 -10.46 -0.56 14.86
CA TRP A 98 -10.14 -1.73 15.66
C TRP A 98 -8.75 -2.23 15.30
N GLU A 99 -7.90 -2.34 16.29
CA GLU A 99 -6.54 -2.85 16.16
C GLU A 99 -6.42 -4.16 16.94
N VAL A 100 -6.05 -5.25 16.26
CA VAL A 100 -5.68 -6.51 16.90
C VAL A 100 -4.16 -6.57 16.96
N THR A 101 -3.61 -6.48 18.17
CA THR A 101 -2.16 -6.41 18.38
C THR A 101 -1.61 -7.68 19.00
N GLN A 102 -0.40 -8.05 18.58
CA GLN A 102 0.41 -9.11 19.16
C GLN A 102 1.74 -8.52 19.65
N ARG A 103 2.17 -8.92 20.87
CA ARG A 103 3.48 -8.53 21.45
C ARG A 103 3.73 -7.01 21.47
N GLY A 104 2.68 -6.21 21.67
CA GLY A 104 2.78 -4.76 21.75
C GLY A 104 3.07 -4.04 20.42
N ALA A 105 3.04 -4.75 19.30
CA ALA A 105 3.15 -4.14 17.98
C ALA A 105 2.00 -3.14 17.74
N ARG A 106 2.25 -2.14 16.89
CA ARG A 106 1.28 -1.10 16.52
C ARG A 106 1.16 -1.00 15.00
N ALA A 107 -0.06 -0.92 14.51
CA ALA A 107 -0.34 -0.64 13.12
C ALA A 107 -0.17 0.88 12.90
N PRO A 108 0.61 1.32 11.88
CA PRO A 108 0.78 2.74 11.59
C PRO A 108 -0.55 3.48 11.35
N GLU A 109 -1.56 2.75 10.86
CA GLU A 109 -2.90 3.26 10.54
C GLU A 109 -3.79 3.48 11.78
N ALA A 110 -3.48 2.80 12.89
CA ALA A 110 -4.21 2.85 14.15
C ALA A 110 -3.81 4.10 14.96
N THR A 111 -4.14 5.28 14.42
CA THR A 111 -3.94 6.58 15.08
C THR A 111 -5.25 7.09 15.67
N GLY A 112 -5.16 7.92 16.72
CA GLY A 112 -6.31 8.50 17.41
C GLY A 112 -6.29 8.22 18.91
N ARG A 113 -7.41 8.50 19.57
CA ARG A 113 -7.57 8.27 21.02
C ARG A 113 -8.04 6.84 21.25
N VAL A 114 -7.32 6.10 22.09
CA VAL A 114 -7.79 4.78 22.56
C VAL A 114 -9.01 4.99 23.45
N VAL A 115 -10.11 4.34 23.10
CA VAL A 115 -11.38 4.41 23.86
C VAL A 115 -11.78 3.06 24.45
N PHE A 116 -11.11 2.00 24.04
CA PHE A 116 -11.32 0.65 24.51
C PHE A 116 -10.03 -0.16 24.33
N GLU A 117 -9.70 -0.99 25.32
CA GLU A 117 -8.60 -1.95 25.25
C GLU A 117 -8.97 -3.20 26.06
N SER A 118 -8.76 -4.38 25.49
CA SER A 118 -8.96 -5.67 26.15
C SER A 118 -7.89 -6.68 25.74
N ARG A 119 -7.52 -7.55 26.67
CA ARG A 119 -6.51 -8.60 26.44
C ARG A 119 -7.17 -9.97 26.29
N HIS A 120 -6.73 -10.72 25.29
CA HIS A 120 -7.20 -12.07 24.97
C HIS A 120 -5.98 -12.97 24.77
N GLY A 121 -5.49 -13.57 25.86
CA GLY A 121 -4.25 -14.36 25.84
C GLY A 121 -3.04 -13.54 25.37
N ASN A 122 -2.48 -13.93 24.23
CA ASN A 122 -1.34 -13.26 23.58
C ASN A 122 -1.74 -12.12 22.61
N LEU A 123 -3.04 -11.83 22.49
CA LEU A 123 -3.58 -10.71 21.71
C LEU A 123 -4.08 -9.58 22.60
N THR A 124 -4.06 -8.37 22.07
CA THR A 124 -4.73 -7.21 22.66
C THR A 124 -5.55 -6.51 21.59
N VAL A 125 -6.85 -6.37 21.85
CA VAL A 125 -7.79 -5.66 20.99
C VAL A 125 -7.90 -4.22 21.51
N ARG A 126 -7.77 -3.26 20.61
CA ARG A 126 -7.95 -1.83 20.90
C ARG A 126 -8.98 -1.25 19.95
N ARG A 127 -9.75 -0.29 20.44
CA ARG A 127 -10.54 0.59 19.58
C ARG A 127 -10.03 2.01 19.74
N LEU A 128 -9.71 2.64 18.62
CA LEU A 128 -9.31 4.02 18.53
C LEU A 128 -10.39 4.83 17.84
N GLU A 129 -10.55 6.07 18.28
CA GLU A 129 -11.46 7.04 17.69
C GLU A 129 -10.69 8.27 17.22
N ARG A 130 -11.05 8.78 16.05
CA ARG A 130 -10.55 10.03 15.46
C ARG A 130 -11.62 10.68 14.59
N THR A 131 -11.44 11.95 14.27
CA THR A 131 -12.23 12.60 13.23
C THR A 131 -11.82 12.01 11.87
N PRO A 132 -12.75 11.37 11.12
CA PRO A 132 -12.44 10.88 9.79
C PRO A 132 -12.22 12.03 8.81
N ALA A 133 -11.34 11.82 7.83
CA ALA A 133 -11.26 12.69 6.67
C ALA A 133 -12.56 12.61 5.87
N GLU A 134 -13.12 13.76 5.49
CA GLU A 134 -14.26 13.82 4.60
C GLU A 134 -13.76 13.77 3.16
N VAL A 135 -14.10 12.70 2.43
CA VAL A 135 -13.77 12.55 1.02
C VAL A 135 -14.77 13.35 0.19
N LYS A 136 -14.30 14.40 -0.49
CA LYS A 136 -15.11 15.23 -1.39
C LYS A 136 -15.19 14.64 -2.79
N PHE A 137 -14.13 13.95 -3.22
CA PHE A 137 -14.06 13.30 -4.52
C PHE A 137 -13.11 12.12 -4.48
N ASP A 138 -13.59 10.95 -4.91
CA ASP A 138 -12.80 9.73 -5.09
C ASP A 138 -12.59 9.52 -6.60
N PHE A 139 -11.33 9.59 -7.02
CA PHE A 139 -10.96 9.50 -8.43
C PHE A 139 -11.09 8.10 -9.01
N VAL A 140 -11.00 7.05 -8.18
CA VAL A 140 -11.20 5.67 -8.63
C VAL A 140 -12.68 5.40 -8.83
N ALA A 141 -13.52 5.81 -7.87
CA ALA A 141 -14.98 5.70 -8.00
C ALA A 141 -15.53 6.53 -9.18
N ALA A 142 -14.94 7.70 -9.44
CA ALA A 142 -15.36 8.61 -10.51
C ALA A 142 -14.69 8.35 -11.87
N TRP A 143 -14.05 7.19 -12.09
CA TRP A 143 -13.22 6.95 -13.28
C TRP A 143 -13.91 7.22 -14.63
N GLN A 144 -15.23 7.02 -14.73
CA GLN A 144 -16.00 7.27 -15.95
C GLN A 144 -16.11 8.76 -16.31
N GLN A 145 -15.84 9.66 -15.36
CA GLN A 145 -15.78 11.11 -15.57
C GLN A 145 -14.43 11.55 -16.13
N ALA A 146 -13.44 10.67 -16.17
CA ALA A 146 -12.11 11.01 -16.63
C ALA A 146 -12.08 11.20 -18.15
N ARG A 147 -11.43 12.27 -18.60
CA ARG A 147 -10.93 12.39 -19.97
C ARG A 147 -9.51 11.85 -20.01
N VAL A 148 -9.28 10.85 -20.86
CA VAL A 148 -7.97 10.22 -20.99
C VAL A 148 -7.43 10.47 -22.39
N SER A 149 -6.17 10.86 -22.48
CA SER A 149 -5.47 11.02 -23.75
C SER A 149 -4.03 10.55 -23.64
N ARG A 150 -3.44 10.22 -24.80
CA ARG A 150 -2.02 9.92 -24.95
C ARG A 150 -1.36 11.07 -25.70
N GLN A 151 -0.29 11.62 -25.14
CA GLN A 151 0.47 12.72 -25.74
C GLN A 151 1.86 12.23 -26.15
N ALA A 152 2.19 12.29 -27.44
CA ALA A 152 3.48 11.87 -27.98
C ALA A 152 3.91 12.80 -29.13
N GLY A 153 5.16 13.28 -29.11
CA GLY A 153 5.69 14.13 -30.20
C GLY A 153 4.87 15.40 -30.48
N GLY A 154 4.18 15.94 -29.46
CA GLY A 154 3.30 17.11 -29.60
C GLY A 154 1.88 16.82 -30.10
N ALA A 155 1.58 15.57 -30.50
CA ALA A 155 0.23 15.16 -30.84
C ALA A 155 -0.51 14.62 -29.60
N GLU A 156 -1.77 14.98 -29.48
CA GLU A 156 -2.70 14.43 -28.49
C GLU A 156 -3.66 13.46 -29.16
N VAL A 157 -3.77 12.26 -28.60
CA VAL A 157 -4.63 11.18 -29.10
C VAL A 157 -5.64 10.84 -28.01
N PRO A 158 -6.94 11.14 -28.19
CA PRO A 158 -7.95 10.85 -27.18
C PRO A 158 -8.18 9.34 -27.07
N CYS A 159 -8.46 8.88 -25.84
CA CYS A 159 -8.84 7.51 -25.54
C CYS A 159 -10.37 7.42 -25.39
N ALA A 160 -10.98 6.35 -25.89
CA ALA A 160 -12.43 6.20 -25.93
C ALA A 160 -12.97 5.55 -24.64
N LEU A 161 -14.04 6.11 -24.07
CA LEU A 161 -14.75 5.53 -22.95
C LEU A 161 -15.52 4.28 -23.41
N GLY A 162 -15.22 3.14 -22.79
CA GLY A 162 -15.96 1.89 -22.90
C GLY A 162 -16.72 1.58 -21.61
N PRO A 163 -17.45 0.44 -21.57
CA PRO A 163 -18.27 0.07 -20.42
C PRO A 163 -17.45 -0.25 -19.16
N ASP A 164 -16.25 -0.83 -19.31
CA ASP A 164 -15.42 -1.33 -18.21
C ASP A 164 -14.01 -0.69 -18.16
N ARG A 165 -13.68 0.19 -19.12
CA ARG A 165 -12.37 0.85 -19.26
C ARG A 165 -12.42 2.03 -20.21
N ILE A 166 -11.42 2.90 -20.13
CA ILE A 166 -11.10 3.91 -21.14
C ILE A 166 -9.94 3.38 -21.99
N GLN A 167 -10.18 3.15 -23.28
CA GLN A 167 -9.26 2.47 -24.18
C GLN A 167 -8.56 3.46 -25.10
N CYS A 168 -7.22 3.49 -25.07
CA CYS A 168 -6.45 4.29 -26.02
C CYS A 168 -6.31 3.55 -27.36
N PRO A 169 -6.30 4.25 -28.50
CA PRO A 169 -6.14 3.62 -29.80
C PRO A 169 -4.74 3.02 -29.98
N ASP A 170 -4.58 2.19 -31.01
CA ASP A 170 -3.32 1.58 -31.47
C ASP A 170 -2.73 0.47 -30.57
N PHE A 171 -3.02 0.50 -29.26
CA PHE A 171 -2.49 -0.48 -28.30
C PHE A 171 -3.62 -1.10 -27.46
N GLY A 172 -4.04 -2.32 -27.80
CA GLY A 172 -5.12 -3.02 -27.08
C GLY A 172 -4.88 -3.26 -25.59
N TRP A 173 -3.63 -3.13 -25.11
CA TRP A 173 -3.28 -3.23 -23.69
C TRP A 173 -3.26 -1.87 -22.97
N ASN A 174 -3.19 -0.74 -23.68
CA ASN A 174 -3.13 0.60 -23.08
C ASN A 174 -4.55 1.10 -22.80
N SER A 175 -4.99 0.89 -21.56
CA SER A 175 -6.28 1.34 -21.06
C SER A 175 -6.17 1.84 -19.63
N VAL A 176 -7.14 2.66 -19.22
CA VAL A 176 -7.35 3.12 -17.86
C VAL A 176 -8.64 2.51 -17.33
N LYS A 177 -8.59 1.86 -16.17
CA LYS A 177 -9.78 1.26 -15.55
C LYS A 177 -9.62 1.09 -14.04
N PRO A 178 -10.71 1.09 -13.26
CA PRO A 178 -10.64 0.65 -11.86
C PRO A 178 -10.22 -0.83 -11.82
N ALA A 179 -9.38 -1.18 -10.87
CA ALA A 179 -8.97 -2.55 -10.62
C ALA A 179 -8.48 -2.72 -9.18
N VAL A 180 -8.61 -3.94 -8.67
CA VAL A 180 -7.90 -4.38 -7.47
C VAL A 180 -6.51 -4.86 -7.90
N LEU A 181 -5.48 -4.16 -7.44
CA LEU A 181 -4.08 -4.40 -7.77
C LEU A 181 -3.33 -4.88 -6.53
N GLU A 182 -2.49 -5.90 -6.69
CA GLU A 182 -1.49 -6.23 -5.68
C GLU A 182 -0.31 -5.26 -5.80
N ILE A 183 -0.14 -4.39 -4.79
CA ILE A 183 0.94 -3.42 -4.68
C ILE A 183 1.51 -3.50 -3.26
N ASP A 184 2.83 -3.68 -3.17
CA ASP A 184 3.54 -3.80 -1.89
C ASP A 184 2.95 -4.90 -0.99
N PHE A 185 2.61 -6.04 -1.61
CA PHE A 185 1.99 -7.21 -0.96
C PHE A 185 0.60 -6.96 -0.36
N GLY A 186 -0.01 -5.79 -0.60
CA GLY A 186 -1.38 -5.46 -0.23
C GLY A 186 -2.27 -5.35 -1.47
N LEU A 187 -3.57 -5.59 -1.29
CA LEU A 187 -4.58 -5.31 -2.31
C LEU A 187 -4.95 -3.82 -2.25
N ARG A 188 -5.02 -3.16 -3.40
CA ARG A 188 -5.35 -1.74 -3.54
C ARG A 188 -6.36 -1.55 -4.66
N GLU A 189 -7.44 -0.84 -4.38
CA GLU A 189 -8.33 -0.37 -5.42
C GLU A 189 -7.72 0.88 -6.02
N ALA A 190 -7.51 0.86 -7.32
CA ALA A 190 -6.77 1.89 -8.01
C ALA A 190 -7.22 2.00 -9.46
N LEU A 191 -6.92 3.13 -10.09
CA LEU A 191 -6.90 3.24 -11.53
C LEU A 191 -5.66 2.53 -12.06
N TYR A 192 -5.88 1.40 -12.73
CA TYR A 192 -4.86 0.72 -13.50
C TYR A 192 -4.59 1.48 -14.79
N ALA A 193 -3.39 2.05 -14.92
CA ALA A 193 -3.04 3.01 -15.97
C ALA A 193 -1.62 2.72 -16.48
N GLN A 194 -1.52 1.84 -17.48
CA GLN A 194 -0.22 1.40 -17.99
C GLN A 194 0.46 2.52 -18.80
N PRO A 195 1.71 2.88 -18.47
CA PRO A 195 2.45 3.88 -19.22
C PRO A 195 2.88 3.34 -20.60
N VAL A 196 3.07 4.26 -21.55
CA VAL A 196 3.58 3.95 -22.90
C VAL A 196 4.93 4.64 -23.06
N GLY A 197 5.94 3.92 -23.56
CA GLY A 197 7.27 4.49 -23.76
C GLY A 197 7.25 5.64 -24.77
N GLY A 198 7.92 6.75 -24.45
CA GLY A 198 7.99 7.93 -25.32
C GLY A 198 6.69 8.75 -25.40
N ALA A 199 5.70 8.46 -24.56
CA ALA A 199 4.44 9.17 -24.49
C ALA A 199 4.01 9.44 -23.04
N ASN A 200 3.21 10.49 -22.86
CA ASN A 200 2.52 10.77 -21.61
C ASN A 200 1.09 10.24 -21.68
N LEU A 201 0.65 9.49 -20.68
CA LEU A 201 -0.76 9.18 -20.48
C LEU A 201 -1.34 10.24 -19.55
N VAL A 202 -2.31 11.01 -20.04
CA VAL A 202 -2.94 12.10 -19.31
C VAL A 202 -4.35 11.68 -18.91
N ILE A 203 -4.67 11.82 -17.63
CA ILE A 203 -5.99 11.53 -17.06
C ILE A 203 -6.46 12.80 -16.37
N ALA A 204 -7.52 13.42 -16.90
CA ALA A 204 -8.04 14.70 -16.43
C ALA A 204 -9.50 14.58 -15.97
N TYR A 205 -9.83 15.28 -14.90
CA TYR A 205 -11.17 15.43 -14.35
C TYR A 205 -11.48 16.92 -14.31
N ASP A 206 -12.52 17.37 -15.01
CA ASP A 206 -12.73 18.80 -15.25
C ASP A 206 -13.36 19.55 -14.07
N ASP A 207 -14.09 18.84 -13.22
CA ASP A 207 -15.02 19.45 -12.27
C ASP A 207 -14.93 18.81 -10.88
N VAL A 208 -13.74 18.83 -10.28
CA VAL A 208 -13.46 18.20 -8.98
C VAL A 208 -13.76 19.16 -7.84
N PRO A 209 -14.65 18.84 -6.88
CA PRO A 209 -14.82 19.63 -5.66
C PRO A 209 -13.56 19.52 -4.79
N MET A 210 -12.87 20.64 -4.60
CA MET A 210 -11.60 20.67 -3.89
C MET A 210 -11.80 20.87 -2.38
N GLY A 211 -11.04 20.07 -1.61
CA GLY A 211 -10.86 20.25 -0.17
C GLY A 211 -9.49 20.84 0.16
N ARG A 212 -9.04 20.72 1.42
CA ARG A 212 -7.73 21.23 1.86
C ARG A 212 -6.55 20.33 1.48
N ARG A 213 -6.82 19.07 1.12
CA ARG A 213 -5.79 18.13 0.67
C ARG A 213 -6.23 17.38 -0.57
N LEU A 214 -5.27 17.09 -1.44
CA LEU A 214 -5.37 16.04 -2.45
C LEU A 214 -4.40 14.93 -2.04
N THR A 215 -4.92 13.80 -1.58
CA THR A 215 -4.11 12.63 -1.21
C THR A 215 -3.97 11.73 -2.43
N VAL A 216 -2.74 11.34 -2.79
CA VAL A 216 -2.46 10.46 -3.93
C VAL A 216 -1.51 9.35 -3.50
N ALA A 217 -1.83 8.10 -3.82
CA ALA A 217 -0.91 6.98 -3.67
C ALA A 217 -0.75 6.26 -5.01
N ALA A 218 0.44 5.75 -5.27
CA ALA A 218 0.74 5.08 -6.52
C ALA A 218 1.72 3.91 -6.30
N GLY A 219 1.69 2.95 -7.21
CA GLY A 219 2.54 1.77 -7.11
C GLY A 219 2.60 0.95 -8.38
N LEU A 220 3.42 -0.11 -8.35
CA LEU A 220 3.55 -1.08 -9.43
C LEU A 220 2.95 -2.42 -9.01
N HIS A 221 1.94 -2.83 -9.75
CA HIS A 221 1.59 -4.22 -9.98
C HIS A 221 2.59 -4.82 -10.99
N HIS A 222 2.73 -6.13 -11.19
CA HIS A 222 2.54 -7.27 -10.30
C HIS A 222 3.89 -7.52 -9.59
N VAL A 223 3.91 -7.86 -8.29
CA VAL A 223 5.14 -7.91 -7.48
C VAL A 223 6.23 -8.81 -8.09
N TRP A 224 5.82 -9.86 -8.79
CA TRP A 224 6.70 -10.72 -9.59
C TRP A 224 7.20 -10.07 -10.89
N LEU A 225 6.31 -9.58 -11.75
CA LEU A 225 6.69 -9.04 -13.07
C LEU A 225 7.56 -7.78 -12.95
N ARG A 226 7.34 -6.94 -11.93
CA ARG A 226 8.12 -5.69 -11.77
C ARG A 226 9.62 -5.93 -11.63
N LYS A 227 10.04 -7.09 -11.09
CA LYS A 227 11.46 -7.45 -10.94
C LYS A 227 12.19 -7.60 -12.27
N ALA A 228 11.47 -7.84 -13.37
CA ALA A 228 12.03 -7.98 -14.71
C ALA A 228 12.24 -6.63 -15.42
N GLY A 229 11.60 -5.55 -14.96
CA GLY A 229 11.77 -4.21 -15.53
C GLY A 229 12.65 -3.31 -14.66
N GLU A 230 13.28 -2.30 -15.27
CA GLU A 230 14.15 -1.33 -14.57
C GLU A 230 13.67 0.14 -14.65
N GLY A 231 12.75 0.48 -15.56
CA GLY A 231 12.21 1.85 -15.72
C GLY A 231 11.53 2.42 -14.47
N LYS A 232 11.36 3.74 -14.42
CA LYS A 232 10.60 4.39 -13.34
C LYS A 232 9.38 5.09 -13.93
N VAL A 233 8.24 4.91 -13.27
CA VAL A 233 7.01 5.61 -13.64
C VAL A 233 6.94 6.90 -12.84
N ASN A 234 6.76 8.03 -13.52
CA ASN A 234 6.51 9.31 -12.89
C ASN A 234 5.02 9.64 -13.03
N LEU A 235 4.41 10.06 -11.92
CA LEU A 235 3.06 10.60 -11.84
C LEU A 235 3.16 12.07 -11.43
N GLU A 236 2.84 12.98 -12.34
CA GLU A 236 2.75 14.41 -12.06
C GLU A 236 1.29 14.80 -11.79
N VAL A 237 1.10 15.64 -10.78
CA VAL A 237 -0.23 16.02 -10.28
C VAL A 237 -0.43 17.51 -10.47
N PHE A 238 -1.54 17.90 -11.09
CA PHE A 238 -1.89 19.29 -11.37
C PHE A 238 -3.31 19.61 -10.86
N VAL A 239 -3.50 20.84 -10.40
CA VAL A 239 -4.82 21.45 -10.14
C VAL A 239 -4.90 22.76 -10.93
N GLY A 240 -5.84 22.84 -11.86
CA GLY A 240 -5.81 23.83 -12.94
C GLY A 240 -4.48 23.76 -13.69
N ASP A 241 -3.80 24.90 -13.81
CA ASP A 241 -2.48 25.00 -14.44
C ASP A 241 -1.32 24.84 -13.44
N ARG A 242 -1.59 24.68 -12.14
CA ARG A 242 -0.56 24.58 -11.10
C ARG A 242 -0.11 23.13 -10.93
N SER A 243 1.18 22.89 -11.11
CA SER A 243 1.80 21.62 -10.68
C SER A 243 1.90 21.58 -9.15
N LEU A 244 1.35 20.53 -8.54
CA LEU A 244 1.46 20.28 -7.10
C LEU A 244 2.70 19.46 -6.76
N GLY A 245 3.16 18.62 -7.69
CA GLY A 245 4.38 17.84 -7.54
C GLY A 245 4.39 16.57 -8.38
N ARG A 246 5.36 15.70 -8.06
CA ARG A 246 5.63 14.45 -8.76
C ARG A 246 5.84 13.31 -7.78
N ILE A 247 5.25 12.16 -8.07
CA ILE A 247 5.50 10.88 -7.40
C ILE A 247 6.27 9.99 -8.36
N GLN A 248 7.40 9.42 -7.90
CA GLN A 248 8.20 8.49 -8.69
C GLN A 248 8.08 7.07 -8.12
N VAL A 249 7.72 6.12 -8.97
CA VAL A 249 7.48 4.74 -8.60
C VAL A 249 8.44 3.80 -9.33
N GLY A 250 9.14 2.95 -8.57
CA GLY A 250 10.01 1.90 -9.06
C GLY A 250 9.81 0.58 -8.30
N ASN A 251 10.71 -0.37 -8.51
CA ASN A 251 10.57 -1.75 -7.97
C ASN A 251 10.54 -1.85 -6.44
N ARG A 252 11.09 -0.85 -5.74
CA ARG A 252 11.14 -0.79 -4.27
C ARG A 252 10.14 0.19 -3.68
N SER A 253 9.34 0.86 -4.51
CA SER A 253 8.31 1.77 -4.02
C SER A 253 7.21 0.97 -3.34
N ALA A 254 6.92 1.37 -2.10
CA ALA A 254 5.76 0.93 -1.34
C ALA A 254 4.50 1.69 -1.78
N TRP A 255 3.34 1.23 -1.34
CA TRP A 255 2.12 2.04 -1.40
C TRP A 255 2.15 3.09 -0.29
N SER A 256 2.50 4.32 -0.64
CA SER A 256 2.56 5.45 0.31
C SER A 256 1.66 6.58 -0.17
N PRO A 257 0.65 6.98 0.62
CA PRO A 257 -0.09 8.20 0.37
C PRO A 257 0.83 9.43 0.43
N HIS A 258 0.63 10.35 -0.51
CA HIS A 258 1.25 11.67 -0.57
C HIS A 258 0.16 12.72 -0.52
N ASP A 259 0.22 13.61 0.48
CA ASP A 259 -0.71 14.72 0.60
C ASP A 259 -0.14 15.96 -0.09
N PHE A 260 -0.92 16.53 -1.02
CA PHE A 260 -0.67 17.85 -1.57
C PHE A 260 -1.61 18.86 -0.91
N ASP A 261 -1.07 19.99 -0.47
CA ASP A 261 -1.86 21.09 0.08
C ASP A 261 -2.67 21.76 -1.05
N THR A 262 -3.99 21.77 -0.89
CA THR A 262 -4.94 22.38 -1.82
C THR A 262 -5.82 23.42 -1.13
N THR A 263 -5.35 23.98 0.00
CA THR A 263 -6.09 24.97 0.79
C THR A 263 -6.53 26.18 -0.05
N ASP A 264 -5.72 26.62 -1.01
CA ASP A 264 -6.02 27.72 -1.93
C ASP A 264 -7.26 27.47 -2.81
N PHE A 265 -7.67 26.20 -2.95
CA PHE A 265 -8.78 25.77 -3.80
C PHE A 265 -10.03 25.35 -3.00
N VAL A 266 -10.01 25.44 -1.67
CA VAL A 266 -11.14 25.00 -0.82
C VAL A 266 -12.45 25.66 -1.24
N GLY A 267 -13.48 24.83 -1.43
CA GLY A 267 -14.82 25.29 -1.84
C GLY A 267 -14.96 25.61 -3.33
N GLN A 268 -13.87 25.49 -4.11
CA GLN A 268 -13.88 25.65 -5.56
C GLN A 268 -14.03 24.30 -6.25
N ARG A 269 -14.42 24.35 -7.53
CA ARG A 269 -14.36 23.20 -8.44
C ARG A 269 -13.23 23.45 -9.42
N GLN A 270 -12.33 22.49 -9.56
CA GLN A 270 -11.11 22.64 -10.35
C GLN A 270 -10.91 21.45 -11.28
N MET A 271 -10.19 21.69 -12.37
CA MET A 271 -9.63 20.61 -13.15
C MET A 271 -8.49 19.95 -12.36
N VAL A 272 -8.48 18.63 -12.25
CA VAL A 272 -7.36 17.87 -11.70
C VAL A 272 -6.82 16.95 -12.78
N LYS A 273 -5.50 17.00 -13.00
CA LYS A 273 -4.83 16.26 -14.06
C LYS A 273 -3.67 15.44 -13.49
N PHE A 274 -3.65 14.18 -13.90
CA PHE A 274 -2.60 13.21 -13.61
C PHE A 274 -1.85 12.90 -14.90
N ILE A 275 -0.55 13.16 -14.95
CA ILE A 275 0.29 12.86 -16.10
C ILE A 275 1.25 11.73 -15.75
N ILE A 276 1.13 10.61 -16.46
CA ILE A 276 1.92 9.41 -16.24
C ILE A 276 2.93 9.27 -17.38
N SER A 277 4.21 9.11 -17.02
CA SER A 277 5.30 8.92 -17.98
C SER A 277 6.29 7.85 -17.49
N THR A 278 7.00 7.22 -18.43
CA THR A 278 8.10 6.29 -18.13
C THR A 278 9.13 6.34 -19.24
N ASP A 279 10.39 6.18 -18.88
CA ASP A 279 11.50 6.00 -19.81
C ASP A 279 11.53 4.57 -20.38
N ASN A 280 11.13 3.59 -19.58
CA ASN A 280 11.05 2.19 -19.96
C ASN A 280 9.72 1.57 -19.47
N PRO A 281 8.75 1.28 -20.38
CA PRO A 281 7.44 0.78 -20.00
C PRO A 281 7.42 -0.72 -19.70
N PHE A 282 8.51 -1.45 -19.97
CA PHE A 282 8.54 -2.89 -19.82
C PHE A 282 8.25 -3.32 -18.37
N SER A 283 7.22 -4.14 -18.20
CA SER A 283 6.74 -4.62 -16.90
C SER A 283 6.45 -3.49 -15.89
N ARG A 284 5.85 -2.40 -16.35
CA ARG A 284 5.35 -1.29 -15.53
C ARG A 284 3.85 -1.27 -15.45
N HIS A 285 3.27 -2.27 -14.78
CA HIS A 285 1.84 -2.32 -14.52
C HIS A 285 1.48 -1.33 -13.40
N PHE A 286 1.37 -0.06 -13.77
CA PHE A 286 1.20 1.05 -12.85
C PHE A 286 -0.27 1.21 -12.42
N GLY A 287 -0.47 1.56 -11.16
CA GLY A 287 -1.76 1.99 -10.66
C GLY A 287 -1.64 3.09 -9.63
N PHE A 288 -2.66 3.93 -9.55
CA PHE A 288 -2.75 4.99 -8.55
C PHE A 288 -4.20 5.18 -8.08
N ALA A 289 -4.35 5.70 -6.88
CA ALA A 289 -5.62 6.15 -6.33
C ALA A 289 -5.42 7.56 -5.74
N ALA A 290 -6.48 8.34 -5.78
CA ALA A 290 -6.46 9.71 -5.28
C ALA A 290 -7.80 10.08 -4.66
N GLU A 291 -7.77 10.99 -3.71
CA GLU A 291 -8.95 11.57 -3.06
C GLU A 291 -8.72 13.06 -2.78
N ALA A 292 -9.72 13.89 -3.11
CA ALA A 292 -9.80 15.26 -2.60
C ALA A 292 -10.53 15.26 -1.24
N ARG A 293 -9.92 15.86 -0.21
CA ARG A 293 -10.36 15.73 1.19
C ARG A 293 -10.46 17.07 1.91
N SER A 294 -11.47 17.21 2.78
CA SER A 294 -11.62 18.37 3.69
C SER A 294 -10.64 18.40 4.85
#